data_AF-A0A3B1B6Y1-F1
#
_entry.id   AF-A0A3B1B6Y1-F1
#
_cell.length_a   1.000
_cell.length_b   1.000
_cell.length_c   1.000
_cell.angle_alpha   90.00
_cell.angle_beta   90.00
_cell.angle_gamma   90.00
#
_symmetry.space_group_name_H-M   'P 1'
#
loop_
_entity.id
_entity.type
_entity.pdbx_description
1 polymer ?
#
loop_
_entity_poly.entity_id
_entity_poly.type
_entity_poly.pdbx_seq_one_letter_code
_entity_poly.pdbx_strand_id
1 'polypeptide(L)'
;MAEKLKRFEVSIYNEQVRELDKQNKSHPNYNREWAHLHFLTYEAETESDAIDMVRKKHPEHKGFVIDKISEIKEYEFIKPVGRRS
;
A
#
# COMPACT_ATOMS: atom_id res chain seq x y z
N MET A 1 26.13 -4.71 -10.60
CA MET A 1 26.11 -3.79 -9.44
C MET A 1 24.91 -4.16 -8.60
N ALA A 2 25.01 -4.24 -7.26
CA ALA A 2 23.81 -4.43 -6.44
C ALA A 2 23.13 -3.06 -6.31
N GLU A 3 22.04 -2.86 -7.04
CA GLU A 3 21.26 -1.63 -6.94
C GLU A 3 20.61 -1.58 -5.56
N LYS A 4 20.65 -0.42 -4.90
CA LYS A 4 20.11 -0.28 -3.54
C LYS A 4 18.60 -0.54 -3.58
N LEU A 5 18.15 -1.56 -2.84
CA LEU A 5 16.73 -1.73 -2.53
C LEU A 5 16.21 -0.45 -1.87
N LYS A 6 15.10 0.05 -2.42
CA LYS A 6 14.37 1.21 -1.92
C LYS A 6 13.04 0.76 -1.34
N ARG A 7 12.49 1.56 -0.43
CA ARG A 7 11.18 1.30 0.15
C ARG A 7 10.12 2.07 -0.62
N PHE A 8 9.06 1.38 -1.01
CA PHE A 8 7.91 1.93 -1.66
C PHE A 8 6.69 1.71 -0.77
N GLU A 9 5.97 2.78 -0.47
CA GLU A 9 4.64 2.72 0.11
C GLU A 9 3.61 2.64 -0.99
N VAL A 10 2.74 1.64 -0.91
CA VAL A 10 1.70 1.38 -1.89
C VAL A 10 0.35 1.45 -1.18
N SER A 11 -0.48 2.38 -1.62
CA SER A 11 -1.87 2.52 -1.21
C SER A 11 -2.72 1.62 -2.10
N ILE A 12 -3.39 0.63 -1.52
CA ILE A 12 -4.20 -0.36 -2.23
C ILE A 12 -5.54 -0.53 -1.55
N TYR A 13 -6.60 -0.73 -2.33
CA TYR A 13 -7.93 -1.08 -1.83
C TYR A 13 -8.55 -2.16 -2.71
N ASN A 14 -9.64 -2.76 -2.26
CA ASN A 14 -10.44 -3.68 -3.08
C ASN A 14 -11.76 -3.00 -3.48
N GLU A 15 -11.89 -2.70 -4.77
CA GLU A 15 -13.07 -2.04 -5.34
C GLU A 15 -14.33 -2.87 -5.12
N GLN A 16 -14.26 -4.19 -5.34
CA GLN A 16 -15.41 -5.08 -5.16
C GLN A 16 -15.88 -5.10 -3.70
N VAL A 17 -14.95 -5.13 -2.74
CA VAL A 17 -15.28 -5.02 -1.32
C VAL A 17 -15.91 -3.67 -1.01
N ARG A 18 -15.39 -2.57 -1.58
CA ARG A 18 -15.92 -1.22 -1.41
C ARG A 18 -17.33 -1.06 -1.97
N GLU A 19 -17.63 -1.69 -3.11
CA GLU A 19 -18.97 -1.69 -3.70
C GLU A 19 -19.96 -2.52 -2.88
N LEU A 20 -19.54 -3.66 -2.36
CA LEU A 20 -20.38 -4.49 -1.48
C LEU A 20 -20.62 -3.82 -0.13
N ASP A 21 -19.61 -3.18 0.44
CA ASP A 21 -19.72 -2.44 1.71
C ASP A 21 -20.75 -1.30 1.60
N LYS A 22 -20.73 -0.54 0.49
CA LYS A 22 -21.75 0.48 0.18
C LYS A 22 -23.18 -0.09 0.12
N GLN A 23 -23.32 -1.35 -0.30
CA GLN A 23 -24.62 -2.05 -0.31
C GLN A 23 -24.96 -2.71 1.03
N ASN A 24 -24.18 -2.43 2.08
CA ASN A 24 -24.25 -3.11 3.38
C ASN A 24 -24.07 -4.63 3.28
N LYS A 25 -23.43 -5.11 2.22
CA LYS A 25 -23.06 -6.52 2.02
C LYS A 25 -21.61 -6.74 2.45
N SER A 26 -21.22 -8.00 2.58
CA SER A 26 -19.83 -8.39 2.87
C SER A 26 -19.32 -9.22 1.71
N HIS A 27 -18.05 -9.02 1.36
CA HIS A 27 -17.41 -9.84 0.35
C HIS A 27 -17.18 -11.26 0.90
N PRO A 28 -17.44 -12.34 0.13
CA PRO A 28 -17.34 -13.70 0.64
C PRO A 28 -15.90 -14.10 1.03
N ASN A 29 -14.90 -13.53 0.34
CA ASN A 29 -13.49 -13.90 0.52
C ASN A 29 -12.63 -12.85 1.25
N TYR A 30 -13.15 -11.63 1.46
CA TYR A 30 -12.35 -10.50 1.94
C TYR A 30 -13.10 -9.71 3.02
N ASN A 31 -12.37 -9.28 4.04
CA ASN A 31 -12.92 -8.43 5.09
C ASN A 31 -13.31 -7.06 4.54
N ARG A 32 -14.36 -6.48 5.14
CA ARG A 32 -14.84 -5.11 4.83
C ARG A 32 -13.77 -4.04 4.94
N GLU A 33 -12.76 -4.26 5.78
CA GLU A 33 -11.63 -3.35 5.92
C GLU A 33 -10.93 -3.08 4.58
N TRP A 34 -10.95 -4.04 3.65
CA TRP A 34 -10.40 -3.87 2.30
C TRP A 34 -11.17 -2.87 1.42
N ALA A 35 -12.34 -2.38 1.86
CA ALA A 35 -13.03 -1.26 1.21
C ALA A 35 -12.25 0.06 1.34
N HIS A 36 -11.41 0.18 2.37
CA HIS A 36 -10.59 1.35 2.64
C HIS A 36 -9.19 1.19 2.04
N LEU A 37 -8.45 2.30 1.97
CA LEU A 37 -7.05 2.29 1.55
C LEU A 37 -6.19 1.61 2.62
N HIS A 38 -5.46 0.59 2.21
CA HIS A 38 -4.40 -0.07 2.97
C HIS A 38 -3.05 0.39 2.46
N PHE A 39 -2.17 0.79 3.37
CA PHE A 39 -0.81 1.21 3.05
C PHE A 39 0.12 0.04 3.31
N LEU A 40 0.75 -0.46 2.26
CA LEU A 40 1.67 -1.58 2.31
C LEU A 40 3.07 -1.11 1.90
N THR A 41 4.08 -1.48 2.68
CA THR A 41 5.48 -1.16 2.36
C THR A 41 6.14 -2.34 1.67
N TYR A 42 6.80 -2.07 0.54
CA TYR A 42 7.56 -3.04 -0.25
C TYR A 42 9.00 -2.56 -0.44
N GLU A 43 9.96 -3.49 -0.41
CA GLU A 43 11.36 -3.22 -0.72
C GLU A 43 11.64 -3.73 -2.14
N ALA A 44 11.97 -2.81 -3.05
CA ALA A 44 12.19 -3.10 -4.46
C ALA A 44 13.28 -2.19 -5.03
N GLU A 45 13.83 -2.56 -6.19
CA GLU A 45 14.84 -1.73 -6.86
C GLU A 45 14.19 -0.52 -7.57
N THR A 46 13.00 -0.73 -8.12
CA THR A 46 12.25 0.26 -8.91
C THR A 46 10.76 0.22 -8.56
N GLU A 47 10.05 1.33 -8.79
CA GLU A 47 8.59 1.42 -8.62
C GLU A 47 7.85 0.30 -9.39
N SER A 48 8.31 -0.01 -10.62
CA SER A 48 7.73 -1.09 -11.43
C SER A 48 7.85 -2.46 -10.79
N ASP A 49 8.97 -2.74 -10.12
CA ASP A 49 9.19 -4.01 -9.42
C ASP A 49 8.31 -4.11 -8.17
N ALA A 50 8.17 -3.02 -7.42
CA ALA A 50 7.22 -2.93 -6.32
C ALA A 50 5.77 -3.16 -6.80
N ILE A 51 5.38 -2.57 -7.94
CA ILE A 51 4.05 -2.78 -8.53
C ILE A 51 3.85 -4.25 -8.92
N ASP A 52 4.85 -4.90 -9.52
CA ASP A 52 4.77 -6.32 -9.88
C ASP A 52 4.62 -7.22 -8.65
N MET A 53 5.37 -6.94 -7.58
CA MET A 53 5.22 -7.60 -6.28
C MET A 53 3.82 -7.43 -5.69
N VAL A 54 3.29 -6.20 -5.73
CA VAL A 54 1.93 -5.90 -5.26
C VAL A 54 0.91 -6.67 -6.08
N ARG A 55 1.02 -6.67 -7.41
CA ARG A 55 0.10 -7.40 -8.32
C ARG A 55 0.15 -8.91 -8.11
N LYS A 56 1.31 -9.46 -7.77
CA LYS A 56 1.46 -10.89 -7.42
C LYS A 56 0.71 -11.25 -6.13
N LYS A 57 0.77 -10.39 -5.11
CA LYS A 57 0.09 -10.62 -3.82
C LYS A 57 -1.39 -10.23 -3.84
N HIS A 58 -1.71 -9.13 -4.51
CA HIS A 58 -3.00 -8.48 -4.60
C HIS A 58 -3.37 -8.28 -6.07
N PRO A 59 -3.81 -9.34 -6.75
CA PRO A 59 -4.05 -9.27 -8.18
C PRO A 59 -5.30 -8.45 -8.52
N GLU A 60 -5.18 -7.65 -9.57
CA GLU A 60 -6.26 -6.80 -10.10
C GLU A 60 -7.53 -7.58 -10.47
N HIS A 61 -7.40 -8.82 -10.96
CA HIS A 61 -8.55 -9.67 -11.29
C HIS A 61 -9.40 -10.07 -10.07
N LYS A 62 -8.90 -9.91 -8.84
CA LYS A 62 -9.66 -10.12 -7.60
C LYS A 62 -10.26 -8.82 -7.03
N GLY A 63 -10.29 -7.75 -7.84
CA GLY A 63 -10.84 -6.45 -7.46
C GLY A 63 -9.87 -5.52 -6.73
N PHE A 64 -8.58 -5.88 -6.63
CA PHE A 64 -7.59 -5.00 -6.00
C PHE A 64 -7.15 -3.89 -6.94
N VAL A 65 -7.16 -2.66 -6.45
CA VAL A 65 -6.79 -1.46 -7.18
C VAL A 65 -5.69 -0.72 -6.41
N ILE A 66 -4.57 -0.47 -7.09
CA ILE A 66 -3.49 0.36 -6.57
C ILE A 66 -3.89 1.82 -6.79
N ASP A 67 -4.07 2.56 -5.71
CA ASP A 67 -4.43 3.98 -5.72
C ASP A 67 -3.19 4.85 -5.94
N LYS A 68 -2.13 4.59 -5.16
CA LYS A 68 -0.91 5.37 -5.18
C LYS A 68 0.30 4.53 -4.82
N ILE A 69 1.43 4.85 -5.43
CA ILE A 69 2.75 4.36 -5.02
C ILE A 69 3.64 5.57 -4.72
N SER A 70 4.47 5.46 -3.68
CA SER A 70 5.39 6.53 -3.29
C SER A 70 6.67 5.93 -2.73
N GLU A 71 7.80 6.34 -3.28
CA GLU A 71 9.11 5.99 -2.73
C GLU A 71 9.26 6.65 -1.35
N ILE A 72 9.36 5.84 -0.29
CA ILE A 72 9.72 6.31 1.04
C ILE A 72 11.22 6.59 0.98
N LYS A 73 11.56 7.82 0.63
CA LYS A 73 12.86 8.37 0.98
C LYS A 73 12.85 8.54 2.48
N GLU A 74 13.69 7.80 3.18
CA GLU A 74 13.93 7.99 4.61
C GLU A 74 14.44 9.42 4.78
N TYR A 75 13.50 10.35 4.93
CA TYR A 75 13.80 11.70 5.38
C TYR A 75 14.14 11.50 6.84
N GLU A 76 15.42 11.65 7.18
CA GLU A 76 15.89 11.67 8.55
C GLU A 76 14.91 12.53 9.34
N PHE A 77 14.12 11.86 10.17
CA PHE A 77 13.27 12.52 11.13
C PHE A 77 14.25 13.26 12.02
N ILE A 78 14.44 14.55 11.78
CA ILE A 78 15.12 15.46 12.69
C ILE A 78 14.43 15.32 14.06
N LYS A 79 14.99 14.47 14.93
CA LYS A 79 14.76 14.52 16.36
C LYS A 79 16.06 15.01 17.00
N PRO A 80 16.00 15.68 18.16
CA PRO A 80 15.12 16.80 18.55
C PRO A 80 15.94 17.88 19.30
N VAL A 81 15.37 19.03 19.67
CA VAL A 81 15.95 19.84 20.77
C VAL A 81 14.85 20.33 21.71
N GLY A 82 15.05 20.08 23.02
CA GLY A 82 14.15 20.43 24.12
C GLY A 82 13.83 21.93 24.19
N ARG A 83 12.86 22.33 25.02
CA ARG A 83 12.95 22.24 26.48
C ARG A 83 11.55 22.34 27.09
N ARG A 84 11.28 21.54 28.11
CA ARG A 84 10.35 21.94 29.19
C ARG A 84 10.84 23.26 29.78
N SER A 85 9.98 24.26 29.85
CA SER A 85 9.86 25.22 30.95
C SER A 85 8.44 25.78 30.95
#